data_AF-A0A9J5Y3A6-F1
#
_entry.id   AF-A0A9J5Y3A6-F1
#
_cell.length_a   1.000
_cell.length_b   1.000
_cell.length_c   1.000
_cell.angle_alpha   90.00
_cell.angle_beta   90.00
_cell.angle_gamma   90.00
#
_symmetry.space_group_name_H-M   'P 1'
#
loop_
_entity.id
_entity.type
_entity.pdbx_description
1 polymer ?
#
loop_
_entity_poly.entity_id
_entity_poly.type
_entity_poly.pdbx_seq_one_letter_code
_entity_poly.pdbx_strand_id
1 'polypeptide(L)'
;MDKNLSGEDNDDIDWDTEDELEIQEIQDTVFPSCTDLRTTGKHVVCCNGEVSSSSVPFRSKFIQQFVVMGFPEESIAKAIEQNGENSDLVLDSLLTFKALDDSPEEQPSVSPPLEPSISSDDSVSEYNVNVLDNVYDEDSWSSDSDNYINTVKQCYLNDEGSSLSEKEKMLLFLANMGYPAEETSIAMDRCGPKASLPELVDFICAAQMSRAEDPYLLEDVKPNLKDILNDCGGYKKRKMYNELCKRKKQREISGEEPIRLPKPMIGFGIPTESVPRMVQRILPEKTIGPPYFYYENVALAPKGVWDTIKRHLYEIEPEFVDSKYFSATARKRGYLHNLPIENRFPLFPLPPRTIHEALPLSKRWWPSWDTRSKLNCLQTAIGSARLTDKIRKAVEKYDGEPPMEIQKYVLYHCKKWNLVWVGRNKVAPLEPDEVEMLLGFPKNHTRGGGISRTDRYKSLGNSFQVDTVAYHLSVLRDLFPNGINVLSLFSGIGGAEVALYRLGVPLNNVVSVEKSEVNRNIVRSWWEQTNQRGNLIHFDDVQLLSRDRLKKLIESLGGFDLVIGGSPCNNLAGSNRVSRDGLEGKESSLFFDYVRILDDVKSIMSRHR
;
A
#
# COMPACT_ATOMS: atom_id res chain seq x y z
N MET A 1 53.86 18.61 4.32
CA MET A 1 53.11 19.69 3.63
C MET A 1 51.89 19.01 3.08
N ASP A 2 50.84 18.97 3.89
CA ASP A 2 49.83 17.93 3.76
C ASP A 2 48.54 18.55 3.23
N LYS A 3 47.94 17.90 2.23
CA LYS A 3 46.57 18.18 1.80
C LYS A 3 45.75 16.92 2.02
N ASN A 4 44.80 17.01 2.94
CA ASN A 4 43.89 15.92 3.25
C ASN A 4 42.79 15.83 2.19
N LEU A 5 42.50 14.61 1.74
CA LEU A 5 41.22 14.22 1.17
C LEU A 5 40.63 13.18 2.13
N SER A 6 39.60 13.56 2.88
CA SER A 6 38.81 12.64 3.72
C SER A 6 37.62 12.16 2.92
N GLY A 7 37.59 10.86 2.60
CA GLY A 7 36.38 10.21 2.10
C GLY A 7 35.46 9.82 3.25
N GLU A 8 34.18 10.11 3.11
CA GLU A 8 33.11 9.54 3.94
C GLU A 8 32.29 8.60 3.04
N ASP A 9 32.47 7.29 3.23
CA ASP A 9 31.63 6.28 2.59
C ASP A 9 30.30 6.18 3.36
N ASN A 10 29.23 6.78 2.83
CA ASN A 10 27.85 6.49 3.21
C ASN A 10 27.24 5.63 2.11
N ASP A 11 26.83 4.40 2.43
CA ASP A 11 26.19 3.46 1.49
C ASP A 11 24.79 3.93 1.10
N ASP A 12 24.72 4.85 0.14
CA ASP A 12 23.48 5.35 -0.43
C ASP A 12 22.92 4.37 -1.48
N ILE A 13 21.60 4.17 -1.48
CA ILE A 13 20.93 3.47 -2.58
C ILE A 13 20.58 4.56 -3.59
N ASP A 14 21.41 4.67 -4.62
CA ASP A 14 21.21 5.60 -5.73
C ASP A 14 19.90 5.29 -6.47
N TRP A 15 18.93 6.20 -6.33
CA TRP A 15 17.64 6.19 -7.03
C TRP A 15 17.63 7.14 -8.24
N ASP A 16 18.74 7.81 -8.54
CA ASP A 16 18.78 8.98 -9.43
C ASP A 16 19.55 8.74 -10.74
N THR A 17 20.43 7.73 -10.87
CA THR A 17 21.25 7.57 -12.10
C THR A 17 20.62 6.78 -13.25
N GLU A 18 19.78 5.77 -13.01
CA GLU A 18 19.28 4.90 -14.12
C GLU A 18 17.89 5.27 -14.64
N ASP A 19 17.00 5.76 -13.78
CA ASP A 19 15.62 6.09 -14.18
C ASP A 19 15.52 7.43 -14.93
N GLU A 20 16.45 8.37 -14.73
CA GLU A 20 16.42 9.68 -15.42
C GLU A 20 16.84 9.60 -16.90
N LEU A 21 17.80 8.74 -17.24
CA LEU A 21 18.27 8.55 -18.62
C LEU A 21 17.18 7.94 -19.52
N GLU A 22 16.51 6.87 -19.08
CA GLU A 22 15.41 6.24 -19.84
C GLU A 22 14.14 7.10 -19.92
N ILE A 23 13.98 8.14 -19.09
CA ILE A 23 12.81 9.03 -19.11
C ILE A 23 13.05 10.24 -20.03
N GLN A 24 14.30 10.69 -20.17
CA GLN A 24 14.64 11.80 -21.08
C GLN A 24 14.56 11.39 -22.56
N GLU A 25 15.05 10.21 -22.94
CA GLU A 25 15.01 9.73 -24.34
C GLU A 25 13.59 9.63 -24.95
N ILE A 26 12.56 9.48 -24.12
CA ILE A 26 11.15 9.39 -24.58
C ILE A 26 10.60 10.78 -24.98
N GLN A 27 11.17 11.89 -24.50
CA GLN A 27 10.61 13.23 -24.72
C GLN A 27 10.74 13.76 -26.16
N ASP A 28 11.67 13.21 -26.95
CA ASP A 28 12.01 13.74 -28.28
C ASP A 28 11.08 13.30 -29.43
N THR A 29 9.96 12.62 -29.15
CA THR A 29 9.00 12.14 -30.17
C THR A 29 7.63 12.82 -30.11
N VAL A 30 7.55 14.05 -30.65
CA VAL A 30 6.30 14.82 -30.79
C VAL A 30 5.69 14.65 -32.18
N PHE A 31 4.54 13.97 -32.31
CA PHE A 31 3.74 13.92 -33.56
C PHE A 31 2.21 13.82 -33.26
N PRO A 32 1.32 14.10 -34.25
CA PRO A 32 0.20 15.02 -34.01
C PRO A 32 -1.16 14.36 -33.71
N SER A 33 -2.04 15.19 -33.14
CA SER A 33 -3.48 14.91 -33.00
C SER A 33 -4.16 14.72 -34.36
N CYS A 34 -5.08 13.75 -34.44
CA CYS A 34 -6.04 13.63 -35.53
C CYS A 34 -7.46 13.52 -34.95
N THR A 35 -8.36 14.36 -35.45
CA THR A 35 -9.76 14.48 -35.00
C THR A 35 -10.71 13.80 -36.00
N ASP A 36 -11.97 13.67 -35.58
CA ASP A 36 -13.17 13.39 -36.39
C ASP A 36 -13.48 11.95 -36.83
N LEU A 37 -14.62 11.48 -36.33
CA LEU A 37 -15.68 10.89 -37.15
C LEU A 37 -17.05 11.09 -36.48
N ARG A 38 -17.95 11.85 -37.14
CA ARG A 38 -19.37 12.06 -36.75
C ARG A 38 -20.28 11.45 -37.81
N THR A 39 -21.31 10.68 -37.41
CA THR A 39 -22.66 10.51 -38.05
C THR A 39 -23.43 9.36 -37.36
N THR A 40 -24.77 9.25 -37.26
CA THR A 40 -25.95 10.18 -37.22
C THR A 40 -27.24 9.39 -36.87
N GLY A 41 -28.27 10.04 -36.29
CA GLY A 41 -29.68 9.57 -36.24
C GLY A 41 -30.26 9.51 -34.80
N LYS A 42 -31.27 10.29 -34.35
CA LYS A 42 -32.69 10.51 -34.78
C LYS A 42 -33.56 9.22 -34.58
N HIS A 43 -34.73 9.21 -33.93
CA HIS A 43 -35.60 10.27 -33.35
C HIS A 43 -36.78 9.71 -32.48
N VAL A 44 -37.49 10.60 -31.74
CA VAL A 44 -38.90 10.53 -31.24
C VAL A 44 -39.24 9.81 -29.90
N VAL A 45 -40.23 10.41 -29.21
CA VAL A 45 -40.85 10.14 -27.90
C VAL A 45 -42.37 9.92 -28.08
N CYS A 46 -43.03 9.04 -27.29
CA CYS A 46 -44.37 9.30 -26.68
C CYS A 46 -44.81 8.21 -25.65
N CYS A 47 -45.83 8.53 -24.84
CA CYS A 47 -46.23 7.82 -23.62
C CYS A 47 -47.68 7.23 -23.64
N ASN A 48 -48.06 6.57 -22.52
CA ASN A 48 -49.40 6.09 -22.09
C ASN A 48 -49.85 4.76 -22.77
N GLY A 49 -50.50 3.75 -22.15
CA GLY A 49 -51.00 3.43 -20.79
C GLY A 49 -51.49 1.94 -20.76
N GLU A 50 -52.25 1.34 -19.82
CA GLU A 50 -52.90 1.78 -18.55
C GLU A 50 -53.15 0.57 -17.57
N VAL A 51 -52.99 0.82 -16.27
CA VAL A 51 -53.79 0.41 -15.07
C VAL A 51 -54.56 -0.95 -14.99
N SER A 52 -54.29 -1.75 -13.94
CA SER A 52 -55.24 -2.37 -12.95
C SER A 52 -54.54 -3.50 -12.16
N SER A 53 -54.09 -3.33 -10.90
CA SER A 53 -54.80 -3.21 -9.60
C SER A 53 -55.05 -4.54 -8.85
N SER A 54 -54.33 -4.75 -7.74
CA SER A 54 -54.82 -5.50 -6.57
C SER A 54 -54.16 -4.94 -5.29
N SER A 55 -54.97 -4.66 -4.26
CA SER A 55 -54.59 -3.78 -3.15
C SER A 55 -54.84 -4.41 -1.77
N VAL A 56 -53.77 -4.61 -0.99
CA VAL A 56 -53.77 -4.87 0.47
C VAL A 56 -52.51 -4.14 1.02
N PRO A 57 -52.54 -3.46 2.19
CA PRO A 57 -51.90 -2.15 2.31
C PRO A 57 -50.39 -2.18 2.59
N PHE A 58 -49.62 -1.44 1.78
CA PHE A 58 -48.17 -1.27 1.94
C PHE A 58 -47.76 -0.36 3.13
N ARG A 59 -48.66 0.52 3.60
CA ARG A 59 -48.35 1.54 4.62
C ARG A 59 -47.83 0.99 5.95
N SER A 60 -48.27 -0.19 6.40
CA SER A 60 -47.90 -0.69 7.73
C SER A 60 -46.42 -1.06 7.86
N LYS A 61 -45.81 -1.62 6.80
CA LYS A 61 -44.37 -1.95 6.81
C LYS A 61 -43.48 -0.72 6.75
N PHE A 62 -43.88 0.28 5.97
CA PHE A 62 -43.13 1.54 5.84
C PHE A 62 -43.09 2.28 7.18
N ILE A 63 -44.25 2.44 7.84
CA ILE A 63 -44.34 3.08 9.15
C ILE A 63 -43.56 2.29 10.23
N GLN A 64 -43.66 0.95 10.24
CA GLN A 64 -42.93 0.10 11.19
C GLN A 64 -41.41 0.32 11.15
N GLN A 65 -40.82 0.63 9.99
CA GLN A 65 -39.39 0.91 9.88
C GLN A 65 -38.97 2.13 10.76
N PHE A 66 -39.78 3.18 10.79
CA PHE A 66 -39.49 4.40 11.55
C PHE A 66 -39.89 4.29 13.03
N VAL A 67 -40.93 3.51 13.35
CA VAL A 67 -41.30 3.18 14.74
C VAL A 67 -40.19 2.35 15.42
N VAL A 68 -39.59 1.39 14.71
CA VAL A 68 -38.43 0.62 15.22
C VAL A 68 -37.20 1.50 15.46
N MET A 69 -37.06 2.62 14.73
CA MET A 69 -36.01 3.63 14.95
C MET A 69 -36.35 4.62 16.09
N GLY A 70 -37.46 4.44 16.80
CA GLY A 70 -37.80 5.20 18.00
C GLY A 70 -38.49 6.54 17.75
N PHE A 71 -39.06 6.77 16.56
CA PHE A 71 -39.88 7.95 16.28
C PHE A 71 -41.36 7.69 16.60
N PRO A 72 -42.10 8.65 17.19
CA PRO A 72 -43.52 8.49 17.47
C PRO A 72 -44.37 8.50 16.18
N GLU A 73 -45.45 7.70 16.16
CA GLU A 73 -46.28 7.49 14.98
C GLU A 73 -46.92 8.78 14.43
N GLU A 74 -47.22 9.75 15.29
CA GLU A 74 -47.78 11.05 14.88
C GLU A 74 -46.79 11.89 14.04
N SER A 75 -45.52 11.96 14.46
CA SER A 75 -44.47 12.64 13.70
C SER A 75 -44.15 11.91 12.38
N ILE A 76 -44.24 10.58 12.37
CA ILE A 76 -44.08 9.76 11.15
C ILE A 76 -45.21 10.03 10.16
N ALA A 77 -46.46 10.07 10.62
CA ALA A 77 -47.61 10.39 9.77
C ALA A 77 -47.48 11.79 9.14
N LYS A 78 -47.06 12.79 9.93
CA LYS A 78 -46.84 14.18 9.48
C LYS A 78 -45.70 14.30 8.47
N ALA A 79 -44.59 13.56 8.67
CA ALA A 79 -43.47 13.53 7.72
C ALA A 79 -43.83 12.85 6.39
N ILE A 80 -44.65 11.79 6.41
CA ILE A 80 -45.17 11.10 5.22
C ILE A 80 -46.18 11.98 4.47
N GLU A 81 -47.02 12.75 5.17
CA GLU A 81 -47.96 13.68 4.53
C GLU A 81 -47.24 14.81 3.76
N GLN A 82 -46.10 15.28 4.26
CA GLN A 82 -45.30 16.32 3.60
C GLN A 82 -44.44 15.81 2.44
N ASN A 83 -43.86 14.60 2.54
CA ASN A 83 -42.82 14.12 1.61
C ASN A 83 -43.20 12.85 0.82
N GLY A 84 -44.35 12.26 1.10
CA GLY A 84 -44.77 10.97 0.54
C GLY A 84 -44.02 9.78 1.16
N GLU A 85 -44.20 8.60 0.57
CA GLU A 85 -43.59 7.33 1.03
C GLU A 85 -42.13 7.18 0.49
N ASN A 86 -41.30 8.22 0.70
CA ASN A 86 -39.87 8.22 0.36
C ASN A 86 -39.01 8.19 1.64
N SER A 87 -38.31 7.08 1.89
CA SER A 87 -37.64 6.80 3.16
C SER A 87 -36.64 7.87 3.60
N ASP A 88 -35.84 8.40 2.68
CA ASP A 88 -34.74 9.30 3.02
C ASP A 88 -35.26 10.69 3.41
N LEU A 89 -36.25 11.22 2.67
CA LEU A 89 -36.87 12.52 2.93
C LEU A 89 -37.76 12.50 4.19
N VAL A 90 -38.42 11.37 4.45
CA VAL A 90 -39.18 11.14 5.70
C VAL A 90 -38.23 11.09 6.90
N LEU A 91 -37.08 10.43 6.79
CA LEU A 91 -36.08 10.38 7.87
C LEU A 91 -35.49 11.76 8.17
N ASP A 92 -35.12 12.52 7.15
CA ASP A 92 -34.54 13.86 7.30
C ASP A 92 -35.54 14.84 7.95
N SER A 93 -36.81 14.75 7.56
CA SER A 93 -37.90 15.53 8.17
C SER A 93 -38.18 15.11 9.62
N LEU A 94 -38.11 13.81 9.93
CA LEU A 94 -38.25 13.28 11.30
C LEU A 94 -37.10 13.72 12.22
N LEU A 95 -35.87 13.72 11.73
CA LEU A 95 -34.71 14.25 12.44
C LEU A 95 -34.83 15.76 12.66
N THR A 96 -35.35 16.49 11.67
CA THR A 96 -35.62 17.94 11.77
C THR A 96 -36.70 18.23 12.83
N PHE A 97 -37.81 17.49 12.85
CA PHE A 97 -38.84 17.66 13.90
C PHE A 97 -38.27 17.38 15.29
N LYS A 98 -37.49 16.29 15.44
CA LYS A 98 -36.87 15.95 16.73
C LYS A 98 -35.90 17.04 17.22
N ALA A 99 -35.11 17.63 16.32
CA ALA A 99 -34.22 18.75 16.64
C ALA A 99 -34.95 20.06 17.01
N LEU A 100 -36.22 20.21 16.61
CA LEU A 100 -37.08 21.34 16.99
C LEU A 100 -37.78 21.09 18.34
N ASP A 101 -38.22 19.85 18.60
CA ASP A 101 -38.85 19.45 19.87
C ASP A 101 -37.84 19.44 21.05
N ASP A 102 -36.54 19.19 20.78
CA ASP A 102 -35.45 19.25 21.78
C ASP A 102 -34.97 20.69 22.10
N SER A 103 -35.68 21.73 21.66
CA SER A 103 -35.35 23.16 21.91
C SER A 103 -36.25 23.76 23.01
N PRO A 104 -35.71 24.48 24.01
CA PRO A 104 -36.52 25.02 25.10
C PRO A 104 -37.40 26.20 24.64
N GLU A 105 -38.71 26.10 24.86
CA GLU A 105 -39.68 27.16 24.52
C GLU A 105 -39.45 28.45 25.33
N GLU A 106 -39.30 29.59 24.64
CA GLU A 106 -39.52 30.90 25.24
C GLU A 106 -41.03 31.23 25.29
N GLN A 107 -41.52 31.66 26.46
CA GLN A 107 -42.87 32.22 26.65
C GLN A 107 -42.79 33.69 27.10
N PRO A 108 -43.77 34.56 26.77
CA PRO A 108 -43.47 35.97 26.53
C PRO A 108 -44.02 36.99 27.55
N SER A 109 -43.31 38.11 27.63
CA SER A 109 -43.76 39.47 28.03
C SER A 109 -44.16 39.76 29.49
N VAL A 110 -43.53 40.80 30.07
CA VAL A 110 -44.11 42.08 30.52
C VAL A 110 -42.96 42.98 31.04
N SER A 111 -43.07 44.30 30.87
CA SER A 111 -42.04 45.31 31.20
C SER A 111 -42.59 46.42 32.13
N PRO A 112 -41.79 47.44 32.49
CA PRO A 112 -40.90 47.63 33.66
C PRO A 112 -41.63 48.53 34.72
N PRO A 113 -41.04 49.40 35.60
CA PRO A 113 -39.62 49.73 35.93
C PRO A 113 -39.29 49.91 37.43
N LEU A 114 -38.02 50.20 37.78
CA LEU A 114 -37.57 51.38 38.57
C LEU A 114 -36.08 51.31 39.01
N GLU A 115 -35.35 52.40 38.77
CA GLU A 115 -34.14 52.84 39.50
C GLU A 115 -34.57 53.70 40.75
N PRO A 116 -33.70 54.22 41.68
CA PRO A 116 -32.25 54.48 41.55
C PRO A 116 -31.31 54.32 42.81
N SER A 117 -30.00 54.21 42.55
CA SER A 117 -28.84 54.92 43.16
C SER A 117 -28.62 55.15 44.70
N ILE A 118 -27.33 55.03 45.13
CA ILE A 118 -26.52 55.90 46.07
C ILE A 118 -25.74 55.21 47.23
N SER A 119 -24.40 55.24 47.07
CA SER A 119 -23.24 55.46 47.98
C SER A 119 -22.83 54.61 49.22
N SER A 120 -21.48 54.50 49.30
CA SER A 120 -20.54 54.67 50.44
C SER A 120 -20.21 53.52 51.41
N ASP A 121 -18.89 53.21 51.47
CA ASP A 121 -17.98 52.70 52.54
C ASP A 121 -18.56 51.90 53.74
N ASP A 122 -17.92 50.83 54.23
CA ASP A 122 -16.51 50.78 54.63
C ASP A 122 -15.95 49.34 54.87
N SER A 123 -14.62 49.18 54.76
CA SER A 123 -13.71 48.21 55.42
C SER A 123 -13.84 46.65 55.34
N VAL A 124 -12.78 46.02 54.79
CA VAL A 124 -11.91 44.91 55.35
C VAL A 124 -12.62 43.68 56.01
N SER A 125 -12.37 42.40 55.72
CA SER A 125 -11.44 41.64 54.84
C SER A 125 -11.84 40.15 54.78
N GLU A 126 -11.57 39.43 53.68
CA GLU A 126 -10.77 38.18 53.67
C GLU A 126 -10.56 37.62 52.25
N TYR A 127 -9.57 36.75 52.07
CA TYR A 127 -9.10 36.28 50.78
C TYR A 127 -9.91 35.08 50.26
N ASN A 128 -10.42 35.17 49.02
CA ASN A 128 -10.30 34.08 48.05
C ASN A 128 -10.60 34.56 46.63
N VAL A 129 -9.66 34.32 45.71
CA VAL A 129 -9.81 34.64 44.29
C VAL A 129 -10.06 33.34 43.54
N ASN A 130 -11.30 33.12 43.12
CA ASN A 130 -11.65 32.11 42.12
C ASN A 130 -12.40 32.80 40.97
N VAL A 131 -11.65 33.17 39.93
CA VAL A 131 -12.21 33.48 38.61
C VAL A 131 -12.01 32.23 37.78
N LEU A 132 -13.09 31.49 37.52
CA LEU A 132 -13.11 30.46 36.49
C LEU A 132 -14.12 30.91 35.44
N ASP A 133 -13.59 31.48 34.36
CA ASP A 133 -14.36 31.81 33.19
C ASP A 133 -13.87 30.92 32.04
N ASN A 134 -14.68 29.89 31.77
CA ASN A 134 -15.09 29.47 30.44
C ASN A 134 -14.14 28.73 29.44
N VAL A 135 -14.77 27.71 28.84
CA VAL A 135 -14.64 27.04 27.52
C VAL A 135 -13.61 25.94 27.19
N TYR A 136 -14.19 24.89 26.56
CA TYR A 136 -13.65 23.83 25.68
C TYR A 136 -12.84 22.68 26.31
N ASP A 137 -13.54 21.56 26.56
CA ASP A 137 -12.93 20.23 26.69
C ASP A 137 -12.54 19.67 25.30
N GLU A 138 -11.23 19.51 25.05
CA GLU A 138 -10.68 18.48 24.16
C GLU A 138 -10.04 17.39 25.03
N ASP A 139 -10.33 16.11 24.73
CA ASP A 139 -9.70 14.96 25.40
C ASP A 139 -8.21 14.82 25.02
N SER A 140 -7.36 15.59 25.70
CA SER A 140 -5.91 15.49 25.63
C SER A 140 -5.39 14.43 26.61
N TRP A 141 -5.04 13.23 26.11
CA TRP A 141 -4.35 12.22 26.92
C TRP A 141 -2.83 12.25 26.66
N SER A 142 -2.07 12.32 27.76
CA SER A 142 -0.60 12.22 27.90
C SER A 142 0.24 13.51 27.76
N SER A 143 0.65 14.09 28.90
CA SER A 143 1.89 14.89 29.05
C SER A 143 2.50 14.93 30.47
N ASP A 144 2.02 14.14 31.45
CA ASP A 144 2.48 14.23 32.86
C ASP A 144 3.65 13.31 33.25
N SER A 145 4.02 12.30 32.44
CA SER A 145 5.15 11.39 32.75
C SER A 145 6.52 12.09 32.70
N ASP A 146 6.68 13.04 31.78
CA ASP A 146 7.99 13.50 31.35
C ASP A 146 8.62 14.50 32.32
N ASN A 147 7.80 15.25 33.06
CA ASN A 147 8.27 16.13 34.13
C ASN A 147 8.72 15.34 35.36
N TYR A 148 8.05 14.22 35.70
CA TYR A 148 8.43 13.40 36.85
C TYR A 148 9.79 12.72 36.65
N ILE A 149 10.02 12.10 35.49
CA ILE A 149 11.27 11.39 35.19
C ILE A 149 12.47 12.35 35.15
N ASN A 150 12.32 13.54 34.56
CA ASN A 150 13.40 14.54 34.53
C ASN A 150 13.74 15.06 35.95
N THR A 151 12.73 15.26 36.80
CA THR A 151 12.93 15.69 38.19
C THR A 151 13.68 14.62 39.00
N VAL A 152 13.31 13.34 38.87
CA VAL A 152 14.00 12.22 39.55
C VAL A 152 15.45 12.07 39.05
N LYS A 153 15.69 12.22 37.75
CA LYS A 153 17.05 12.21 37.16
C LYS A 153 17.96 13.31 37.74
N GLN A 154 17.41 14.49 38.01
CA GLN A 154 18.13 15.61 38.63
C GLN A 154 18.65 15.26 40.04
N CYS A 155 17.87 14.49 40.82
CA CYS A 155 18.24 14.08 42.18
C CYS A 155 19.34 13.01 42.21
N TYR A 156 19.36 12.06 41.28
CA TYR A 156 20.34 10.97 41.26
C TYR A 156 21.73 11.36 40.71
N LEU A 157 21.81 12.37 39.85
CA LEU A 157 23.09 12.81 39.29
C LEU A 157 23.90 13.70 40.26
N ASN A 158 23.21 14.39 41.17
CA ASN A 158 23.79 15.37 42.10
C ASN A 158 24.34 14.78 43.41
N ASP A 159 24.36 13.45 43.58
CA ASP A 159 24.99 12.82 44.74
C ASP A 159 26.52 12.85 44.61
N GLU A 160 27.16 13.81 45.28
CA GLU A 160 28.62 14.04 45.29
C GLU A 160 29.41 12.97 46.07
N GLY A 161 28.74 11.97 46.67
CA GLY A 161 29.36 10.93 47.47
C GLY A 161 30.02 9.77 46.71
N SER A 162 29.86 9.66 45.38
CA SER A 162 30.31 8.49 44.61
C SER A 162 31.27 8.82 43.46
N SER A 163 32.42 8.13 43.44
CA SER A 163 33.50 8.27 42.45
C SER A 163 33.22 7.57 41.10
N LEU A 164 31.96 7.57 40.66
CA LEU A 164 31.49 6.84 39.48
C LEU A 164 31.36 7.76 38.25
N SER A 165 31.72 7.23 37.09
CA SER A 165 31.55 7.87 35.79
C SER A 165 30.08 8.15 35.48
N GLU A 166 29.79 9.20 34.71
CA GLU A 166 28.42 9.48 34.21
C GLU A 166 27.78 8.26 33.52
N LYS A 167 28.59 7.45 32.82
CA LYS A 167 28.13 6.20 32.21
C LYS A 167 27.70 5.15 33.23
N GLU A 168 28.43 5.04 34.33
CA GLU A 168 28.15 4.08 35.41
C GLU A 168 26.93 4.53 36.22
N LYS A 169 26.76 5.84 36.45
CA LYS A 169 25.55 6.42 37.05
C LYS A 169 24.31 6.17 36.18
N MET A 170 24.42 6.31 34.85
CA MET A 170 23.32 6.01 33.91
C MET A 170 22.95 4.51 33.88
N LEU A 171 23.96 3.63 33.88
CA LEU A 171 23.77 2.18 33.96
C LEU A 171 23.06 1.76 35.25
N LEU A 172 23.47 2.32 36.40
CA LEU A 172 22.85 2.03 37.69
C LEU A 172 21.41 2.56 37.77
N PHE A 173 21.13 3.72 37.16
CA PHE A 173 19.78 4.28 37.09
C PHE A 173 18.83 3.39 36.26
N LEU A 174 19.26 2.92 35.08
CA LEU A 174 18.47 2.03 34.23
C LEU A 174 18.30 0.62 34.84
N ALA A 175 19.32 0.11 35.54
CA ALA A 175 19.20 -1.13 36.32
C ALA A 175 18.19 -1.01 37.47
N ASN A 176 18.14 0.14 38.17
CA ASN A 176 17.13 0.40 39.21
C ASN A 176 15.70 0.56 38.64
N MET A 177 15.56 0.94 37.38
CA MET A 177 14.28 0.93 36.64
C MET A 177 13.86 -0.47 36.18
N GLY A 178 14.64 -1.51 36.49
CA GLY A 178 14.32 -2.92 36.19
C GLY A 178 14.87 -3.43 34.85
N TYR A 179 15.62 -2.63 34.11
CA TYR A 179 16.21 -3.07 32.83
C TYR A 179 17.50 -3.90 33.04
N PRO A 180 17.72 -4.97 32.28
CA PRO A 180 18.97 -5.73 32.35
C PRO A 180 20.19 -4.86 32.02
N ALA A 181 21.25 -5.00 32.83
CA ALA A 181 22.50 -4.24 32.64
C ALA A 181 23.16 -4.52 31.27
N GLU A 182 23.01 -5.75 30.74
CA GLU A 182 23.51 -6.13 29.42
C GLU A 182 22.77 -5.42 28.28
N GLU A 183 21.44 -5.34 28.35
CA GLU A 183 20.61 -4.62 27.37
C GLU A 183 20.86 -3.11 27.42
N THR A 184 21.01 -2.57 28.63
CA THR A 184 21.41 -1.18 28.87
C THR A 184 22.76 -0.85 28.24
N SER A 185 23.76 -1.72 28.43
CA SER A 185 25.09 -1.56 27.84
C SER A 185 25.03 -1.59 26.30
N ILE A 186 24.29 -2.54 25.72
CA ILE A 186 24.07 -2.63 24.27
C ILE A 186 23.37 -1.37 23.73
N ALA A 187 22.37 -0.84 24.43
CA ALA A 187 21.69 0.39 24.05
C ALA A 187 22.63 1.60 24.06
N MET A 188 23.48 1.73 25.07
CA MET A 188 24.46 2.82 25.18
C MET A 188 25.55 2.75 24.09
N ASP A 189 26.04 1.55 23.74
CA ASP A 189 27.00 1.36 22.65
C ASP A 189 26.37 1.63 21.26
N ARG A 190 25.07 1.38 21.11
CA ARG A 190 24.32 1.59 19.85
C ARG A 190 23.86 3.03 19.64
N CYS A 191 23.34 3.68 20.67
CA CYS A 191 22.82 5.05 20.61
C CYS A 191 23.91 6.12 20.77
N GLY A 192 25.10 5.72 21.26
CA GLY A 192 26.26 6.59 21.40
C GLY A 192 26.29 7.41 22.69
N PRO A 193 27.43 8.04 23.02
CA PRO A 193 27.73 8.58 24.35
C PRO A 193 26.97 9.87 24.70
N LYS A 194 26.05 10.34 23.86
CA LYS A 194 25.22 11.54 24.08
C LYS A 194 23.71 11.24 24.01
N ALA A 195 23.31 9.97 23.90
CA ALA A 195 21.91 9.58 23.84
C ALA A 195 21.14 10.02 25.09
N SER A 196 19.91 10.49 24.89
CA SER A 196 19.01 10.86 25.97
C SER A 196 18.40 9.62 26.63
N LEU A 197 17.89 9.79 27.86
CA LEU A 197 17.26 8.69 28.60
C LEU A 197 16.04 8.10 27.87
N PRO A 198 15.13 8.90 27.25
CA PRO A 198 14.04 8.35 26.45
C PRO A 198 14.51 7.53 25.25
N GLU A 199 15.56 7.97 24.54
CA GLU A 199 16.11 7.22 23.38
C GLU A 199 16.70 5.87 23.80
N LEU A 200 17.37 5.80 24.96
CA LEU A 200 17.88 4.54 25.51
C LEU A 200 16.75 3.60 25.94
N VAL A 201 15.71 4.12 26.60
CA VAL A 201 14.54 3.34 27.01
C VAL A 201 13.76 2.83 25.79
N ASP A 202 13.50 3.68 24.80
CA ASP A 202 12.81 3.29 23.56
C ASP A 202 13.61 2.22 22.79
N PHE A 203 14.94 2.34 22.74
CA PHE A 203 15.80 1.31 22.15
C PHE A 203 15.72 -0.04 22.90
N ILE A 204 15.73 -0.02 24.23
CA ILE A 204 15.62 -1.24 25.04
C ILE A 204 14.22 -1.87 24.88
N CYS A 205 13.15 -1.07 24.96
CA CYS A 205 11.78 -1.55 24.75
C CYS A 205 11.56 -2.10 23.34
N ALA A 206 12.08 -1.44 22.29
CA ALA A 206 12.04 -1.96 20.92
C ALA A 206 12.80 -3.29 20.78
N ALA A 207 13.96 -3.42 21.42
CA ALA A 207 14.74 -4.66 21.44
C ALA A 207 14.01 -5.79 22.19
N GLN A 208 13.37 -5.49 23.33
CA GLN A 208 12.58 -6.46 24.10
C GLN A 208 11.31 -6.90 23.35
N MET A 209 10.57 -5.98 22.72
CA MET A 209 9.42 -6.32 21.87
C MET A 209 9.84 -7.21 20.70
N SER A 210 10.98 -6.94 20.05
CA SER A 210 11.50 -7.78 18.96
C SER A 210 11.88 -9.21 19.36
N ARG A 211 12.08 -9.46 20.67
CA ARG A 211 12.36 -10.79 21.22
C ARG A 211 11.09 -11.52 21.68
N ALA A 212 10.08 -10.78 22.14
CA ALA A 212 8.80 -11.34 22.55
C ALA A 212 8.00 -11.95 21.38
N GLU A 213 8.29 -11.55 20.14
CA GLU A 213 7.70 -12.13 18.93
C GLU A 213 8.31 -13.49 18.50
N ASP A 214 9.34 -13.99 19.19
CA ASP A 214 10.04 -15.24 18.81
C ASP A 214 10.14 -16.26 19.98
N PRO A 215 9.10 -17.08 20.23
CA PRO A 215 9.01 -17.95 21.42
C PRO A 215 9.94 -19.19 21.43
N TYR A 216 10.87 -19.33 20.47
CA TYR A 216 11.61 -20.57 20.24
C TYR A 216 13.12 -20.38 20.00
N LEU A 217 13.84 -19.86 21.00
CA LEU A 217 15.28 -20.11 21.12
C LEU A 217 15.61 -20.66 22.51
N LEU A 218 16.17 -21.87 22.53
CA LEU A 218 16.73 -22.51 23.72
C LEU A 218 18.01 -21.78 24.16
N GLU A 219 18.28 -21.74 25.47
CA GLU A 219 19.52 -21.17 26.01
C GLU A 219 20.74 -22.06 25.71
N ASP A 220 21.54 -21.68 24.71
CA ASP A 220 22.84 -22.31 24.46
C ASP A 220 23.93 -21.76 25.39
N VAL A 221 24.32 -22.59 26.36
CA VAL A 221 25.36 -22.32 27.37
C VAL A 221 26.72 -22.05 26.73
N LYS A 222 27.28 -20.85 26.94
CA LYS A 222 28.69 -20.58 26.62
C LYS A 222 29.64 -21.14 27.69
N PRO A 223 30.76 -21.77 27.30
CA PRO A 223 31.78 -22.18 28.25
C PRO A 223 32.55 -20.96 28.81
N ASN A 224 32.90 -21.03 30.09
CA ASN A 224 33.71 -20.02 30.78
C ASN A 224 35.10 -19.86 30.17
N LEU A 225 35.54 -18.62 30.03
CA LEU A 225 36.94 -18.26 29.71
C LEU A 225 37.40 -17.11 30.60
N LYS A 226 37.40 -17.37 31.92
CA LYS A 226 38.32 -16.70 32.85
C LYS A 226 39.66 -17.42 32.75
N ASP A 227 40.50 -16.95 31.84
CA ASP A 227 41.97 -16.99 31.92
C ASP A 227 42.56 -16.23 30.72
N ILE A 228 43.80 -15.76 30.83
CA ILE A 228 44.48 -14.86 29.88
C ILE A 228 43.96 -13.40 29.89
N LEU A 229 43.92 -12.81 31.09
CA LEU A 229 44.36 -11.41 31.26
C LEU A 229 45.82 -11.45 31.74
N ASN A 230 46.75 -11.21 30.79
CA ASN A 230 48.13 -10.72 30.96
C ASN A 230 48.98 -11.14 29.75
N ASP A 231 49.12 -10.26 28.75
CA ASP A 231 50.42 -9.67 28.39
C ASP A 231 50.25 -8.55 27.34
N CYS A 232 51.31 -7.77 27.12
CA CYS A 232 51.35 -6.47 26.47
C CYS A 232 51.25 -6.51 24.93
N GLY A 233 51.00 -5.33 24.34
CA GLY A 233 51.47 -5.01 22.98
C GLY A 233 50.39 -4.92 21.89
N GLY A 234 50.08 -3.69 21.47
CA GLY A 234 49.14 -3.40 20.39
C GLY A 234 49.66 -3.74 18.98
N TYR A 235 49.61 -5.02 18.58
CA TYR A 235 50.02 -5.46 17.23
C TYR A 235 49.04 -6.44 16.52
N LYS A 236 47.79 -6.58 16.98
CA LYS A 236 46.82 -7.54 16.38
C LYS A 236 45.69 -6.95 15.52
N LYS A 237 45.44 -5.62 15.49
CA LYS A 237 44.38 -5.01 14.65
C LYS A 237 44.65 -5.06 13.13
N ARG A 238 45.91 -5.24 12.68
CA ARG A 238 46.27 -5.18 11.24
C ARG A 238 46.11 -6.52 10.48
N LYS A 239 45.90 -7.65 11.17
CA LYS A 239 45.81 -8.98 10.53
C LYS A 239 44.38 -9.29 10.04
N MET A 240 43.35 -9.06 10.87
CA MET A 240 41.93 -9.27 10.50
C MET A 240 41.50 -8.45 9.27
N TYR A 241 41.98 -7.20 9.14
CA TYR A 241 41.60 -6.34 8.02
C TYR A 241 42.14 -6.86 6.67
N ASN A 242 43.37 -7.41 6.67
CA ASN A 242 43.96 -8.06 5.49
C ASN A 242 43.29 -9.41 5.17
N GLU A 243 42.76 -10.13 6.16
CA GLU A 243 42.02 -11.37 5.96
C GLU A 243 40.62 -11.11 5.35
N LEU A 244 39.95 -10.04 5.77
CA LEU A 244 38.72 -9.54 5.13
C LEU A 244 38.98 -9.03 3.70
N CYS A 245 40.07 -8.29 3.45
CA CYS A 245 40.42 -7.85 2.11
C CYS A 245 40.78 -9.01 1.17
N LYS A 246 41.41 -10.09 1.69
CA LYS A 246 41.61 -11.33 0.93
C LYS A 246 40.30 -12.05 0.63
N ARG A 247 39.32 -12.06 1.55
CA ARG A 247 37.97 -12.58 1.29
C ARG A 247 37.17 -11.72 0.29
N LYS A 248 37.33 -10.39 0.28
CA LYS A 248 36.79 -9.53 -0.80
C LYS A 248 37.44 -9.86 -2.15
N LYS A 249 38.77 -9.95 -2.23
CA LYS A 249 39.48 -10.35 -3.47
C LYS A 249 39.22 -11.79 -3.93
N GLN A 250 38.84 -12.72 -3.03
CA GLN A 250 38.38 -14.05 -3.44
C GLN A 250 36.94 -14.06 -3.96
N ARG A 251 36.08 -13.11 -3.54
CA ARG A 251 34.74 -12.91 -4.11
C ARG A 251 34.75 -12.23 -5.48
N GLU A 252 35.81 -11.51 -5.83
CA GLU A 252 36.05 -11.02 -7.20
C GLU A 252 36.58 -12.12 -8.14
N ILE A 253 36.83 -13.34 -7.64
CA ILE A 253 37.35 -14.49 -8.39
C ILE A 253 36.28 -15.60 -8.57
N SER A 254 35.13 -15.51 -7.89
CA SER A 254 33.91 -16.20 -8.36
C SER A 254 33.21 -15.30 -9.39
N GLY A 255 33.09 -15.78 -10.64
CA GLY A 255 32.44 -15.06 -11.73
C GLY A 255 30.93 -14.97 -11.50
N GLU A 256 30.51 -13.96 -10.74
CA GLU A 256 29.19 -13.90 -10.13
C GLU A 256 28.40 -12.67 -10.57
N GLU A 257 27.89 -12.69 -11.80
CA GLU A 257 27.14 -11.57 -12.36
C GLU A 257 25.84 -11.25 -11.59
N PRO A 258 25.46 -9.95 -11.49
CA PRO A 258 24.12 -9.54 -11.08
C PRO A 258 23.07 -9.88 -12.16
N ILE A 259 21.79 -9.91 -11.79
CA ILE A 259 20.69 -10.14 -12.75
C ILE A 259 20.69 -8.99 -13.76
N ARG A 260 21.05 -9.29 -15.02
CA ARG A 260 21.00 -8.35 -16.14
C ARG A 260 19.54 -8.18 -16.60
N LEU A 261 18.83 -7.22 -16.03
CA LEU A 261 17.51 -6.83 -16.54
C LEU A 261 17.65 -6.19 -17.95
N PRO A 262 16.71 -6.43 -18.89
CA PRO A 262 16.72 -5.77 -20.19
C PRO A 262 16.60 -4.25 -20.05
N LYS A 263 17.32 -3.51 -20.90
CA LYS A 263 17.16 -2.06 -21.06
C LYS A 263 16.98 -1.75 -22.55
N PRO A 264 15.84 -1.16 -22.96
CA PRO A 264 14.66 -0.83 -22.14
C PRO A 264 13.86 -2.08 -21.69
N MET A 265 13.17 -2.00 -20.55
CA MET A 265 12.29 -3.08 -20.04
C MET A 265 10.94 -3.13 -20.78
N ILE A 266 10.94 -3.58 -22.05
CA ILE A 266 9.75 -3.62 -22.92
C ILE A 266 9.13 -5.03 -23.11
N GLY A 267 9.56 -6.03 -22.36
CA GLY A 267 9.06 -7.40 -22.48
C GLY A 267 9.30 -8.01 -23.86
N PHE A 268 8.29 -8.68 -24.41
CA PHE A 268 8.23 -9.18 -25.78
C PHE A 268 7.56 -8.17 -26.74
N GLY A 269 7.31 -6.94 -26.28
CA GLY A 269 6.76 -5.82 -27.05
C GLY A 269 5.74 -5.01 -26.25
N ILE A 270 5.58 -3.73 -26.57
CA ILE A 270 4.64 -2.81 -25.92
C ILE A 270 3.73 -2.12 -26.95
N PRO A 271 2.52 -1.63 -26.57
CA PRO A 271 1.56 -1.04 -27.51
C PRO A 271 2.07 0.12 -28.39
N THR A 272 3.10 0.86 -27.93
CA THR A 272 3.67 2.01 -28.66
C THR A 272 4.91 1.71 -29.48
N GLU A 273 5.48 0.50 -29.37
CA GLU A 273 6.62 0.09 -30.18
C GLU A 273 6.24 -1.14 -31.01
N SER A 274 6.04 -0.94 -32.31
CA SER A 274 5.94 -2.02 -33.27
C SER A 274 7.28 -2.75 -33.35
N VAL A 275 7.48 -3.78 -32.53
CA VAL A 275 8.75 -4.51 -32.45
C VAL A 275 9.11 -5.04 -33.85
N PRO A 276 10.21 -4.59 -34.50
CA PRO A 276 10.53 -5.00 -35.87
C PRO A 276 10.97 -6.46 -36.02
N ARG A 277 10.97 -7.21 -34.90
CA ARG A 277 11.53 -8.55 -34.77
C ARG A 277 10.61 -9.33 -33.85
N MET A 278 9.79 -10.23 -34.41
CA MET A 278 9.07 -11.21 -33.59
C MET A 278 10.09 -11.92 -32.70
N VAL A 279 9.91 -11.84 -31.39
CA VAL A 279 10.74 -12.56 -30.43
C VAL A 279 10.42 -14.04 -30.60
N GLN A 280 11.24 -14.78 -31.35
CA GLN A 280 11.03 -16.21 -31.56
C GLN A 280 11.25 -16.96 -30.25
N ARG A 281 10.15 -17.20 -29.54
CA ARG A 281 10.12 -17.89 -28.26
C ARG A 281 9.68 -19.33 -28.47
N ILE A 282 10.61 -20.27 -28.32
CA ILE A 282 10.32 -21.70 -28.39
C ILE A 282 9.82 -22.15 -27.02
N LEU A 283 8.59 -22.64 -26.96
CA LEU A 283 8.02 -23.28 -25.77
C LEU A 283 8.26 -24.80 -25.82
N PRO A 284 8.60 -25.46 -24.69
CA PRO A 284 8.58 -26.92 -24.62
C PRO A 284 7.16 -27.44 -24.93
N GLU A 285 7.03 -28.47 -25.76
CA GLU A 285 5.72 -28.99 -26.24
C GLU A 285 4.73 -29.27 -25.09
N LYS A 286 5.22 -29.78 -23.95
CA LYS A 286 4.46 -30.06 -22.71
C LYS A 286 3.86 -28.82 -22.03
N THR A 287 4.17 -27.63 -22.54
CA THR A 287 3.69 -26.34 -22.02
C THR A 287 2.76 -25.62 -22.98
N ILE A 288 2.56 -26.13 -24.20
CA ILE A 288 1.75 -25.47 -25.22
C ILE A 288 0.26 -25.78 -25.00
N GLY A 289 -0.58 -24.74 -25.07
CA GLY A 289 -2.03 -24.85 -24.91
C GLY A 289 -2.50 -24.91 -23.45
N PRO A 290 -3.79 -25.22 -23.22
CA PRO A 290 -4.41 -25.08 -21.91
C PRO A 290 -4.04 -26.21 -20.93
N PRO A 291 -3.99 -25.93 -19.61
CA PRO A 291 -4.17 -24.61 -19.00
C PRO A 291 -3.04 -23.66 -19.42
N TYR A 292 -3.43 -22.48 -19.91
CA TYR A 292 -2.51 -21.36 -19.96
C TYR A 292 -2.18 -21.00 -18.52
N PHE A 293 -0.97 -20.53 -18.27
CA PHE A 293 -0.56 -20.10 -16.95
C PHE A 293 0.13 -18.75 -17.02
N TYR A 294 0.04 -17.97 -15.94
CA TYR A 294 0.60 -16.63 -15.85
C TYR A 294 1.02 -16.34 -14.41
N TYR A 295 2.33 -16.26 -14.18
CA TYR A 295 2.91 -15.97 -12.88
C TYR A 295 3.64 -14.62 -12.88
N GLU A 296 3.32 -13.74 -11.94
CA GLU A 296 3.98 -12.43 -11.75
C GLU A 296 4.92 -12.45 -10.54
N ASN A 297 6.06 -11.74 -10.67
CA ASN A 297 6.94 -11.44 -9.54
C ASN A 297 7.73 -10.14 -9.77
N VAL A 298 8.30 -9.58 -8.69
CA VAL A 298 9.15 -8.38 -8.73
C VAL A 298 10.37 -8.61 -9.63
N ALA A 299 10.66 -7.68 -10.55
CA ALA A 299 11.79 -7.81 -11.48
C ALA A 299 13.14 -7.85 -10.73
N LEU A 300 13.33 -6.91 -9.80
CA LEU A 300 14.51 -6.75 -8.93
C LEU A 300 14.53 -7.75 -7.76
N ALA A 301 14.12 -9.00 -8.00
CA ALA A 301 14.18 -10.06 -7.00
C ALA A 301 15.65 -10.40 -6.62
N PRO A 302 15.90 -10.97 -5.42
CA PRO A 302 17.23 -11.46 -5.04
C PRO A 302 17.85 -12.43 -6.05
N LYS A 303 19.19 -12.51 -6.05
CA LYS A 303 19.96 -13.39 -6.93
C LYS A 303 19.50 -14.85 -6.80
N GLY A 304 19.32 -15.53 -7.94
CA GLY A 304 18.87 -16.93 -8.00
C GLY A 304 17.36 -17.15 -7.84
N VAL A 305 16.57 -16.14 -7.48
CA VAL A 305 15.10 -16.26 -7.39
C VAL A 305 14.51 -16.53 -8.78
N TRP A 306 14.84 -15.70 -9.77
CA TRP A 306 14.39 -15.91 -11.14
C TRP A 306 14.89 -17.23 -11.74
N ASP A 307 16.13 -17.66 -11.46
CA ASP A 307 16.64 -18.96 -11.92
C ASP A 307 15.97 -20.15 -11.24
N THR A 308 15.37 -19.95 -10.06
CA THR A 308 14.56 -20.98 -9.40
C THR A 308 13.13 -20.99 -9.95
N ILE A 309 12.55 -19.82 -10.22
CA ILE A 309 11.23 -19.71 -10.86
C ILE A 309 11.26 -20.33 -12.27
N LYS A 310 12.27 -20.01 -13.09
CA LYS A 310 12.49 -20.61 -14.42
C LYS A 310 12.55 -22.14 -14.37
N ARG A 311 13.39 -22.70 -13.48
CA ARG A 311 13.54 -24.16 -13.30
C ARG A 311 12.23 -24.87 -12.96
N HIS A 312 11.38 -24.27 -12.12
CA HIS A 312 10.11 -24.89 -11.72
C HIS A 312 8.96 -24.62 -12.70
N LEU A 313 9.04 -23.56 -13.50
CA LEU A 313 8.06 -23.25 -14.55
C LEU A 313 8.62 -23.55 -15.95
N TYR A 314 9.19 -24.76 -16.10
CA TYR A 314 9.53 -25.42 -17.36
C TYR A 314 10.63 -24.75 -18.21
N GLU A 315 11.62 -24.13 -17.58
CA GLU A 315 12.75 -23.42 -18.24
C GLU A 315 12.31 -22.33 -19.23
N ILE A 316 11.15 -21.72 -18.95
CA ILE A 316 10.62 -20.60 -19.72
C ILE A 316 11.29 -19.29 -19.27
N GLU A 317 11.79 -18.51 -20.22
CA GLU A 317 12.29 -17.16 -19.94
C GLU A 317 11.15 -16.20 -19.55
N PRO A 318 11.32 -15.38 -18.49
CA PRO A 318 10.33 -14.42 -18.03
C PRO A 318 10.31 -13.15 -18.90
N GLU A 319 9.11 -12.64 -19.14
CA GLU A 319 8.86 -11.35 -19.79
C GLU A 319 9.07 -10.22 -18.78
N PHE A 320 10.21 -9.51 -18.85
CA PHE A 320 10.50 -8.36 -18.02
C PHE A 320 9.98 -7.06 -18.64
N VAL A 321 8.98 -6.43 -18.00
CA VAL A 321 8.40 -5.17 -18.47
C VAL A 321 8.16 -4.19 -17.32
N ASP A 322 8.27 -2.90 -17.62
CA ASP A 322 7.92 -1.81 -16.70
C ASP A 322 6.55 -1.22 -17.08
N SER A 323 5.61 -1.16 -16.13
CA SER A 323 4.32 -0.52 -16.34
C SER A 323 4.40 0.98 -16.68
N LYS A 324 5.57 1.65 -16.63
CA LYS A 324 5.72 3.01 -17.17
C LYS A 324 5.34 3.13 -18.66
N TYR A 325 5.38 2.04 -19.43
CA TYR A 325 4.91 2.03 -20.82
C TYR A 325 3.38 1.92 -20.96
N PHE A 326 2.70 1.56 -19.87
CA PHE A 326 1.25 1.34 -19.81
C PHE A 326 0.54 2.43 -19.02
N SER A 327 1.10 2.99 -17.95
CA SER A 327 0.47 4.06 -17.14
C SER A 327 1.46 5.16 -16.70
N ALA A 328 0.98 6.14 -15.94
CA ALA A 328 1.80 7.20 -15.35
C ALA A 328 2.70 6.75 -14.18
N THR A 329 2.65 5.48 -13.75
CA THR A 329 3.49 4.90 -12.69
C THR A 329 4.45 3.85 -13.23
N ALA A 330 5.72 3.90 -12.86
CA ALA A 330 6.65 2.81 -13.07
C ALA A 330 6.31 1.61 -12.16
N ARG A 331 6.36 0.38 -12.69
CA ARG A 331 6.18 -0.87 -11.92
C ARG A 331 6.95 -1.99 -12.64
N LYS A 332 8.25 -2.07 -12.39
CA LYS A 332 9.15 -3.09 -12.96
C LYS A 332 8.77 -4.49 -12.45
N ARG A 333 8.35 -5.38 -13.35
CA ARG A 333 7.93 -6.77 -13.05
C ARG A 333 8.47 -7.76 -14.08
N GLY A 334 8.54 -9.03 -13.67
CA GLY A 334 8.74 -10.16 -14.56
C GLY A 334 7.47 -11.02 -14.59
N TYR A 335 7.12 -11.51 -15.77
CA TYR A 335 5.93 -12.33 -16.00
C TYR A 335 6.31 -13.63 -16.69
N LEU A 336 5.97 -14.78 -16.10
CA LEU A 336 6.32 -16.09 -16.61
C LEU A 336 5.03 -16.82 -16.99
N HIS A 337 4.80 -17.00 -18.30
CA HIS A 337 3.55 -17.49 -18.87
C HIS A 337 3.78 -18.32 -20.13
N ASN A 338 2.87 -19.20 -20.51
CA ASN A 338 2.88 -19.92 -21.81
C ASN A 338 1.92 -19.32 -22.87
N LEU A 339 1.34 -18.14 -22.62
CA LEU A 339 0.49 -17.42 -23.58
C LEU A 339 1.25 -17.10 -24.89
N PRO A 340 0.53 -17.07 -26.04
CA PRO A 340 1.03 -16.45 -27.28
C PRO A 340 1.45 -15.00 -27.07
N ILE A 341 2.33 -14.51 -27.95
CA ILE A 341 2.84 -13.13 -27.93
C ILE A 341 2.38 -12.34 -29.15
N GLU A 342 1.96 -13.02 -30.20
CA GLU A 342 1.38 -12.49 -31.42
C GLU A 342 -0.02 -11.92 -31.19
N ASN A 343 -0.39 -10.89 -31.95
CA ASN A 343 -1.72 -10.28 -31.96
C ASN A 343 -2.19 -9.71 -30.60
N ARG A 344 -1.27 -9.42 -29.67
CA ARG A 344 -1.58 -8.66 -28.45
C ARG A 344 -2.11 -7.25 -28.80
N PHE A 345 -3.11 -6.79 -28.07
CA PHE A 345 -3.70 -5.45 -28.23
C PHE A 345 -3.90 -4.75 -26.86
N PRO A 346 -3.76 -3.42 -26.78
CA PRO A 346 -3.96 -2.67 -25.54
C PRO A 346 -5.44 -2.57 -25.14
N LEU A 347 -5.70 -2.32 -23.86
CA LEU A 347 -7.03 -1.88 -23.41
C LEU A 347 -7.37 -0.49 -23.96
N PHE A 348 -8.66 -0.28 -24.23
CA PHE A 348 -9.23 1.02 -24.57
C PHE A 348 -10.30 1.43 -23.54
N PRO A 349 -10.42 2.73 -23.20
CA PRO A 349 -9.52 3.82 -23.58
C PRO A 349 -8.11 3.61 -22.98
N LEU A 350 -7.09 4.17 -23.64
CA LEU A 350 -5.72 4.12 -23.12
C LEU A 350 -5.65 4.93 -21.81
N PRO A 351 -5.05 4.38 -20.74
CA PRO A 351 -4.87 5.10 -19.48
C PRO A 351 -3.87 6.26 -19.61
N PRO A 352 -3.91 7.25 -18.69
CA PRO A 352 -2.99 8.38 -18.70
C PRO A 352 -1.53 7.92 -18.52
N ARG A 353 -0.64 8.50 -19.32
CA ARG A 353 0.79 8.17 -19.35
C ARG A 353 1.65 9.18 -18.59
N THR A 354 1.19 10.39 -18.30
CA THR A 354 1.94 11.35 -17.46
C THR A 354 1.20 11.74 -16.20
N ILE A 355 1.92 12.23 -15.18
CA ILE A 355 1.32 12.76 -13.95
C ILE A 355 0.28 13.83 -14.26
N HIS A 356 0.52 14.69 -15.26
CA HIS A 356 -0.40 15.78 -15.59
C HIS A 356 -1.63 15.34 -16.40
N GLU A 357 -1.55 14.22 -17.13
CA GLU A 357 -2.74 13.58 -17.71
C GLU A 357 -3.59 12.90 -16.63
N ALA A 358 -2.95 12.20 -15.69
CA ALA A 358 -3.63 11.51 -14.59
C ALA A 358 -4.24 12.48 -13.58
N LEU A 359 -3.50 13.53 -13.22
CA LEU A 359 -3.85 14.50 -12.18
C LEU A 359 -3.80 15.94 -12.73
N PRO A 360 -4.74 16.36 -13.60
CA PRO A 360 -4.69 17.68 -14.25
C PRO A 360 -4.62 18.87 -13.29
N LEU A 361 -5.22 18.74 -12.10
CA LEU A 361 -5.21 19.78 -11.06
C LEU A 361 -3.82 20.01 -10.44
N SER A 362 -2.94 19.00 -10.47
CA SER A 362 -1.56 19.12 -9.95
C SER A 362 -0.71 20.09 -10.76
N LYS A 363 -0.97 20.20 -12.07
CA LYS A 363 -0.17 20.98 -13.03
C LYS A 363 -0.07 22.46 -12.67
N ARG A 364 -1.10 23.03 -12.03
CA ARG A 364 -1.12 24.43 -11.58
C ARG A 364 -0.08 24.71 -10.48
N TRP A 365 0.26 23.70 -9.67
CA TRP A 365 1.08 23.83 -8.47
C TRP A 365 2.46 23.20 -8.62
N TRP A 366 2.75 22.64 -9.80
CA TRP A 366 3.98 21.93 -10.08
C TRP A 366 5.14 22.92 -10.27
N PRO A 367 6.24 22.83 -9.48
CA PRO A 367 7.40 23.69 -9.67
C PRO A 367 8.16 23.37 -10.96
N SER A 368 8.79 24.39 -11.54
CA SER A 368 9.71 24.29 -12.69
C SER A 368 10.84 23.29 -12.47
N TRP A 369 11.34 23.20 -11.24
CA TRP A 369 12.45 22.32 -10.85
C TRP A 369 12.02 20.88 -10.51
N ASP A 370 10.71 20.58 -10.44
CA ASP A 370 10.25 19.20 -10.28
C ASP A 370 10.06 18.53 -11.64
N THR A 371 11.12 17.88 -12.11
CA THR A 371 11.21 17.28 -13.45
C THR A 371 10.39 16.00 -13.63
N ARG A 372 9.70 15.50 -12.60
CA ARG A 372 9.00 14.20 -12.65
C ARG A 372 7.77 14.27 -13.56
N SER A 373 7.83 13.56 -14.68
CA SER A 373 6.69 13.29 -15.56
C SER A 373 5.92 11.99 -15.21
N LYS A 374 6.56 11.13 -14.41
CA LYS A 374 6.11 9.78 -14.00
C LYS A 374 6.24 9.63 -12.47
N LEU A 375 5.40 8.76 -11.90
CA LEU A 375 5.49 8.31 -10.52
C LEU A 375 6.35 7.04 -10.42
N ASN A 376 6.92 6.80 -9.24
CA ASN A 376 7.63 5.57 -8.93
C ASN A 376 6.65 4.44 -8.60
N CYS A 377 7.16 3.23 -8.32
CA CYS A 377 6.33 2.10 -7.91
C CYS A 377 5.42 2.48 -6.73
N LEU A 378 4.12 2.28 -6.92
CA LEU A 378 3.11 2.46 -5.89
C LEU A 378 3.39 1.52 -4.72
N GLN A 379 3.28 2.05 -3.50
CA GLN A 379 3.63 1.37 -2.25
C GLN A 379 2.37 1.04 -1.44
N THR A 380 2.53 0.14 -0.47
CA THR A 380 1.48 -0.25 0.50
C THR A 380 1.28 0.78 1.62
N ALA A 381 2.19 1.73 1.76
CA ALA A 381 2.18 2.80 2.76
C ALA A 381 2.32 4.18 2.09
N ILE A 382 1.87 5.23 2.78
CA ILE A 382 1.88 6.61 2.31
C ILE A 382 2.75 7.52 3.18
N GLY A 383 3.22 8.63 2.60
CA GLY A 383 3.93 9.66 3.35
C GLY A 383 3.07 10.28 4.45
N SER A 384 3.65 10.50 5.63
CA SER A 384 2.92 11.03 6.79
C SER A 384 2.63 12.53 6.69
N ALA A 385 1.58 12.99 7.38
CA ALA A 385 1.26 14.41 7.48
C ALA A 385 2.46 15.23 8.01
N ARG A 386 3.18 14.72 9.01
CA ARG A 386 4.42 15.31 9.55
C ARG A 386 5.50 15.50 8.46
N LEU A 387 5.61 14.59 7.47
CA LEU A 387 6.55 14.75 6.36
C LEU A 387 6.10 15.87 5.40
N THR A 388 4.81 15.92 5.04
CA THR A 388 4.27 16.98 4.17
C THR A 388 4.41 18.38 4.78
N ASP A 389 4.23 18.49 6.11
CA ASP A 389 4.48 19.73 6.86
C ASP A 389 5.96 20.15 6.87
N LYS A 390 6.89 19.18 7.06
CA LYS A 390 8.33 19.45 6.94
C LYS A 390 8.71 19.94 5.55
N ILE A 391 8.18 19.33 4.49
CA ILE A 391 8.40 19.76 3.10
C ILE A 391 7.88 21.18 2.90
N ARG A 392 6.63 21.47 3.31
CA ARG A 392 6.04 22.81 3.25
C ARG A 392 6.93 23.85 3.93
N LYS A 393 7.30 23.62 5.20
CA LYS A 393 8.17 24.51 5.99
C LYS A 393 9.59 24.65 5.43
N ALA A 394 10.06 23.71 4.61
CA ALA A 394 11.36 23.81 3.94
C ALA A 394 11.30 24.74 2.72
N VAL A 395 10.24 24.65 1.90
CA VAL A 395 10.09 25.49 0.69
C VAL A 395 9.49 26.86 0.96
N GLU A 396 8.63 27.00 1.98
CA GLU A 396 7.94 28.25 2.35
C GLU A 396 8.87 29.38 2.81
N LYS A 397 10.16 29.06 3.07
CA LYS A 397 11.22 30.03 3.37
C LYS A 397 11.74 30.80 2.14
N TYR A 398 11.31 30.42 0.94
CA TYR A 398 11.80 30.94 -0.32
C TYR A 398 10.63 31.41 -1.19
N ASP A 399 10.64 32.67 -1.64
CA ASP A 399 9.61 33.22 -2.53
C ASP A 399 9.78 32.77 -4.00
N GLY A 400 10.95 32.22 -4.34
CA GLY A 400 11.30 31.69 -5.66
C GLY A 400 11.79 30.24 -5.58
N GLU A 401 12.69 29.84 -6.49
CA GLU A 401 13.27 28.49 -6.49
C GLU A 401 14.15 28.27 -5.24
N PRO A 402 13.91 27.22 -4.43
CA PRO A 402 14.75 26.91 -3.28
C PRO A 402 16.19 26.53 -3.69
N PRO A 403 17.18 26.61 -2.78
CA PRO A 403 18.52 26.09 -3.03
C PRO A 403 18.53 24.62 -3.45
N MET A 404 19.50 24.21 -4.28
CA MET A 404 19.59 22.84 -4.83
C MET A 404 19.55 21.73 -3.77
N GLU A 405 20.10 21.96 -2.57
CA GLU A 405 20.04 21.01 -1.45
C GLU A 405 18.59 20.77 -0.97
N ILE A 406 17.78 21.83 -0.91
CA ILE A 406 16.36 21.76 -0.55
C ILE A 406 15.56 21.13 -1.71
N GLN A 407 15.87 21.46 -2.97
CA GLN A 407 15.23 20.82 -4.12
C GLN A 407 15.48 19.30 -4.11
N LYS A 408 16.73 18.86 -3.92
CA LYS A 408 17.10 17.44 -3.79
C LYS A 408 16.41 16.77 -2.61
N TYR A 409 16.38 17.41 -1.44
CA TYR A 409 15.67 16.89 -0.25
C TYR A 409 14.17 16.68 -0.53
N VAL A 410 13.50 17.65 -1.15
CA VAL A 410 12.07 17.55 -1.49
C VAL A 410 11.85 16.49 -2.56
N LEU A 411 12.63 16.50 -3.65
CA LEU A 411 12.53 15.49 -4.72
C LEU A 411 12.77 14.07 -4.20
N TYR A 412 13.77 13.84 -3.36
CA TYR A 412 14.00 12.54 -2.72
C TYR A 412 12.75 12.04 -2.00
N HIS A 413 12.13 12.88 -1.15
CA HIS A 413 10.93 12.50 -0.43
C HIS A 413 9.70 12.35 -1.34
N CYS A 414 9.57 13.17 -2.38
CA CYS A 414 8.48 13.08 -3.34
C CYS A 414 8.60 11.86 -4.27
N LYS A 415 9.81 11.49 -4.73
CA LYS A 415 10.13 10.22 -5.43
C LYS A 415 9.87 9.02 -4.50
N LYS A 416 10.32 9.08 -3.25
CA LYS A 416 10.21 7.97 -2.28
C LYS A 416 8.78 7.64 -1.86
N TRP A 417 7.93 8.65 -1.67
CA TRP A 417 6.57 8.49 -1.15
C TRP A 417 5.47 8.80 -2.18
N ASN A 418 5.83 8.95 -3.47
CA ASN A 418 4.95 9.34 -4.56
C ASN A 418 4.09 10.60 -4.23
N LEU A 419 4.72 11.61 -3.63
CA LEU A 419 4.02 12.85 -3.27
C LEU A 419 3.82 13.73 -4.51
N VAL A 420 2.64 14.33 -4.62
CA VAL A 420 2.22 15.21 -5.72
C VAL A 420 1.88 16.60 -5.21
N TRP A 421 2.08 17.62 -6.05
CA TRP A 421 1.79 19.02 -5.70
C TRP A 421 0.29 19.30 -5.80
N VAL A 422 -0.30 19.75 -4.69
CA VAL A 422 -1.76 20.00 -4.56
C VAL A 422 -2.10 21.45 -4.21
N GLY A 423 -1.10 22.27 -3.91
CA GLY A 423 -1.24 23.69 -3.63
C GLY A 423 0.09 24.40 -3.60
N ARG A 424 0.10 25.74 -3.55
CA ARG A 424 1.32 26.53 -3.34
C ARG A 424 2.05 26.00 -2.10
N ASN A 425 3.30 25.59 -2.28
CA ASN A 425 4.16 25.02 -1.23
C ASN A 425 3.62 23.75 -0.53
N LYS A 426 2.63 23.06 -1.14
CA LYS A 426 1.95 21.90 -0.53
C LYS A 426 2.03 20.66 -1.43
N VAL A 427 2.61 19.61 -0.87
CA VAL A 427 2.58 18.25 -1.42
C VAL A 427 1.65 17.36 -0.57
N ALA A 428 1.04 16.37 -1.20
CA ALA A 428 0.22 15.35 -0.55
C ALA A 428 0.55 13.94 -1.09
N PRO A 429 0.28 12.87 -0.33
CA PRO A 429 0.22 11.53 -0.88
C PRO A 429 -0.97 11.40 -1.84
N LEU A 430 -0.90 10.44 -2.76
CA LEU A 430 -2.01 10.08 -3.66
C LEU A 430 -3.22 9.60 -2.86
N GLU A 431 -4.43 10.02 -3.26
CA GLU A 431 -5.68 9.52 -2.71
C GLU A 431 -5.99 8.09 -3.21
N PRO A 432 -6.73 7.26 -2.47
CA PRO A 432 -6.93 5.85 -2.85
C PRO A 432 -7.61 5.66 -4.22
N ASP A 433 -8.49 6.57 -4.65
CA ASP A 433 -9.12 6.50 -5.98
C ASP A 433 -8.19 6.99 -7.11
N GLU A 434 -7.21 7.83 -6.80
CA GLU A 434 -6.11 8.14 -7.73
C GLU A 434 -5.21 6.91 -7.92
N VAL A 435 -4.91 6.19 -6.84
CA VAL A 435 -4.15 4.93 -6.88
C VAL A 435 -4.89 3.83 -7.64
N GLU A 436 -6.21 3.68 -7.44
CA GLU A 436 -7.07 2.77 -8.23
C GLU A 436 -6.97 3.07 -9.74
N MET A 437 -7.11 4.35 -10.11
CA MET A 437 -7.03 4.80 -11.51
C MET A 437 -5.65 4.53 -12.13
N LEU A 438 -4.56 4.81 -11.42
CA LEU A 438 -3.18 4.60 -11.92
C LEU A 438 -2.85 3.10 -12.12
N LEU A 439 -3.49 2.23 -11.33
CA LEU A 439 -3.40 0.77 -11.46
C LEU A 439 -4.40 0.19 -12.48
N GLY A 440 -5.32 1.00 -13.02
CA GLY A 440 -6.30 0.58 -14.03
C GLY A 440 -7.55 -0.13 -13.46
N PHE A 441 -7.81 0.01 -12.17
CA PHE A 441 -9.04 -0.48 -11.52
C PHE A 441 -10.23 0.49 -11.71
N PRO A 442 -11.48 0.00 -11.59
CA PRO A 442 -12.64 0.87 -11.50
C PRO A 442 -12.53 1.89 -10.36
N LYS A 443 -13.10 3.08 -10.53
CA LYS A 443 -13.14 4.08 -9.46
C LYS A 443 -13.97 3.58 -8.28
N ASN A 444 -13.46 3.72 -7.06
CA ASN A 444 -14.02 3.19 -5.82
C ASN A 444 -13.98 1.65 -5.69
N HIS A 445 -13.20 0.93 -6.51
CA HIS A 445 -13.13 -0.55 -6.47
C HIS A 445 -12.82 -1.11 -5.07
N THR A 446 -11.96 -0.46 -4.31
CA THR A 446 -11.60 -0.85 -2.94
C THR A 446 -12.36 -0.08 -1.86
N ARG A 447 -13.44 0.65 -2.19
CA ARG A 447 -14.21 1.47 -1.24
C ARG A 447 -15.54 0.79 -0.89
N GLY A 448 -15.71 0.41 0.37
CA GLY A 448 -16.95 -0.14 0.91
C GLY A 448 -16.69 -1.23 1.94
N GLY A 449 -17.76 -1.87 2.44
CA GLY A 449 -17.64 -3.11 3.22
C GLY A 449 -16.78 -3.03 4.49
N GLY A 450 -16.62 -1.85 5.12
CA GLY A 450 -15.86 -1.67 6.35
C GLY A 450 -14.33 -1.64 6.20
N ILE A 451 -13.79 -1.63 4.98
CA ILE A 451 -12.33 -1.56 4.76
C ILE A 451 -11.72 -0.24 5.28
N SER A 452 -10.61 -0.34 6.02
CA SER A 452 -9.88 0.84 6.48
C SER A 452 -9.13 1.53 5.33
N ARG A 453 -8.87 2.84 5.46
CA ARG A 453 -8.06 3.58 4.48
C ARG A 453 -6.65 2.97 4.32
N THR A 454 -6.08 2.44 5.40
CA THR A 454 -4.77 1.77 5.40
C THR A 454 -4.79 0.47 4.61
N ASP A 455 -5.84 -0.34 4.80
CA ASP A 455 -6.00 -1.60 4.06
C ASP A 455 -6.20 -1.37 2.56
N ARG A 456 -6.90 -0.29 2.16
CA ARG A 456 -6.99 0.12 0.74
C ARG A 456 -5.60 0.29 0.12
N TYR A 457 -4.71 1.08 0.74
CA TYR A 457 -3.34 1.26 0.23
C TYR A 457 -2.54 -0.05 0.22
N LYS A 458 -2.65 -0.87 1.27
CA LYS A 458 -1.99 -2.17 1.35
C LYS A 458 -2.41 -3.10 0.21
N SER A 459 -3.71 -3.23 -0.03
CA SER A 459 -4.28 -4.07 -1.09
C SER A 459 -3.97 -3.54 -2.49
N LEU A 460 -4.00 -2.21 -2.69
CA LEU A 460 -3.66 -1.58 -3.98
C LEU A 460 -2.17 -1.71 -4.30
N GLY A 461 -1.27 -1.40 -3.36
CA GLY A 461 0.18 -1.46 -3.57
C GLY A 461 0.66 -2.84 -4.05
N ASN A 462 0.08 -3.90 -3.50
CA ASN A 462 0.40 -5.30 -3.84
C ASN A 462 -0.38 -5.86 -5.06
N SER A 463 -1.35 -5.13 -5.61
CA SER A 463 -2.16 -5.61 -6.75
C SER A 463 -1.43 -5.55 -8.10
N PHE A 464 -2.03 -6.13 -9.16
CA PHE A 464 -1.52 -5.96 -10.52
C PHE A 464 -1.77 -4.55 -11.08
N GLN A 465 -0.93 -4.12 -12.01
CA GLN A 465 -1.32 -3.06 -12.94
C GLN A 465 -2.16 -3.72 -14.05
N VAL A 466 -3.43 -3.32 -14.12
CA VAL A 466 -4.47 -3.98 -14.92
C VAL A 466 -4.20 -3.89 -16.42
N ASP A 467 -3.75 -2.73 -16.93
CA ASP A 467 -3.53 -2.51 -18.36
C ASP A 467 -2.29 -3.25 -18.90
N THR A 468 -1.22 -3.39 -18.11
CA THR A 468 -0.06 -4.26 -18.43
C THR A 468 -0.50 -5.74 -18.50
N VAL A 469 -1.22 -6.22 -17.49
CA VAL A 469 -1.68 -7.63 -17.48
C VAL A 469 -2.68 -7.89 -18.59
N ALA A 470 -3.63 -6.98 -18.83
CA ALA A 470 -4.61 -7.10 -19.91
C ALA A 470 -3.95 -7.12 -21.29
N TYR A 471 -2.88 -6.35 -21.52
CA TYR A 471 -2.15 -6.43 -22.78
C TYR A 471 -1.56 -7.83 -23.02
N HIS A 472 -1.03 -8.51 -21.99
CA HIS A 472 -0.56 -9.89 -22.11
C HIS A 472 -1.72 -10.90 -22.27
N LEU A 473 -2.82 -10.71 -21.54
CA LEU A 473 -4.00 -11.59 -21.58
C LEU A 473 -4.89 -11.36 -22.83
N SER A 474 -4.68 -10.29 -23.59
CA SER A 474 -5.51 -9.88 -24.73
C SER A 474 -5.71 -10.98 -25.78
N VAL A 475 -4.68 -11.80 -26.02
CA VAL A 475 -4.71 -12.97 -26.92
C VAL A 475 -5.76 -14.01 -26.56
N LEU A 476 -6.19 -14.09 -25.28
CA LEU A 476 -7.21 -15.04 -24.83
C LEU A 476 -8.61 -14.71 -25.37
N ARG A 477 -8.87 -13.45 -25.75
CA ARG A 477 -10.18 -13.02 -26.26
C ARG A 477 -10.60 -13.78 -27.52
N ASP A 478 -9.69 -13.89 -28.48
CA ASP A 478 -9.98 -14.54 -29.77
C ASP A 478 -9.85 -16.07 -29.67
N LEU A 479 -9.06 -16.57 -28.72
CA LEU A 479 -8.93 -18.00 -28.42
C LEU A 479 -10.17 -18.57 -27.71
N PHE A 480 -10.86 -17.77 -26.89
CA PHE A 480 -11.98 -18.20 -26.05
C PHE A 480 -13.21 -17.26 -26.19
N PRO A 481 -13.85 -17.21 -27.36
CA PRO A 481 -14.99 -16.32 -27.61
C PRO A 481 -16.22 -16.65 -26.75
N ASN A 482 -16.32 -17.89 -26.24
CA ASN A 482 -17.39 -18.35 -25.36
C ASN A 482 -17.07 -18.14 -23.86
N GLY A 483 -15.99 -17.42 -23.54
CA GLY A 483 -15.51 -17.24 -22.17
C GLY A 483 -14.58 -18.34 -21.67
N ILE A 484 -14.02 -18.11 -20.49
CA ILE A 484 -12.97 -18.94 -19.87
C ILE A 484 -13.31 -19.35 -18.43
N ASN A 485 -12.71 -20.47 -18.02
CA ASN A 485 -12.59 -20.89 -16.64
C ASN A 485 -11.21 -20.49 -16.08
N VAL A 486 -11.20 -19.74 -14.98
CA VAL A 486 -9.98 -19.18 -14.37
C VAL A 486 -9.73 -19.78 -12.98
N LEU A 487 -8.50 -20.22 -12.74
CA LEU A 487 -7.98 -20.49 -11.41
C LEU A 487 -7.01 -19.35 -11.02
N SER A 488 -7.42 -18.52 -10.07
CA SER A 488 -6.74 -17.29 -9.66
C SER A 488 -6.14 -17.45 -8.27
N LEU A 489 -4.83 -17.69 -8.20
CA LEU A 489 -4.09 -17.95 -6.97
C LEU A 489 -3.46 -16.65 -6.46
N PHE A 490 -3.62 -16.34 -5.17
CA PHE A 490 -3.22 -15.06 -4.57
C PHE A 490 -3.90 -13.87 -5.28
N SER A 491 -5.22 -13.99 -5.53
CA SER A 491 -5.95 -13.08 -6.42
C SER A 491 -6.00 -11.63 -5.94
N GLY A 492 -5.76 -11.37 -4.65
CA GLY A 492 -5.84 -10.03 -4.07
C GLY A 492 -7.21 -9.40 -4.35
N ILE A 493 -7.19 -8.15 -4.82
CA ILE A 493 -8.38 -7.39 -5.20
C ILE A 493 -8.91 -7.70 -6.60
N GLY A 494 -8.52 -8.83 -7.22
CA GLY A 494 -9.08 -9.30 -8.48
C GLY A 494 -8.50 -8.65 -9.73
N GLY A 495 -7.20 -8.33 -9.73
CA GLY A 495 -6.55 -7.61 -10.84
C GLY A 495 -6.57 -8.35 -12.18
N ALA A 496 -6.54 -9.69 -12.15
CA ALA A 496 -6.63 -10.53 -13.35
C ALA A 496 -8.06 -10.57 -13.91
N GLU A 497 -9.04 -10.71 -13.02
CA GLU A 497 -10.47 -10.77 -13.31
C GLU A 497 -10.94 -9.43 -13.89
N VAL A 498 -10.49 -8.30 -13.32
CA VAL A 498 -10.74 -6.96 -13.85
C VAL A 498 -10.08 -6.77 -15.23
N ALA A 499 -8.86 -7.27 -15.45
CA ALA A 499 -8.19 -7.22 -16.74
C ALA A 499 -8.97 -8.00 -17.83
N LEU A 500 -9.36 -9.24 -17.54
CA LEU A 500 -10.14 -10.10 -18.43
C LEU A 500 -11.53 -9.52 -18.75
N TYR A 501 -12.20 -8.97 -17.73
CA TYR A 501 -13.47 -8.27 -17.91
C TYR A 501 -13.32 -7.03 -18.80
N ARG A 502 -12.30 -6.18 -18.57
CA ARG A 502 -12.04 -5.00 -19.42
C ARG A 502 -11.64 -5.37 -20.86
N LEU A 503 -11.07 -6.55 -21.09
CA LEU A 503 -10.83 -7.12 -22.43
C LEU A 503 -12.11 -7.62 -23.12
N GLY A 504 -13.22 -7.75 -22.39
CA GLY A 504 -14.46 -8.35 -22.89
C GLY A 504 -14.40 -9.88 -23.00
N VAL A 505 -13.51 -10.55 -22.25
CA VAL A 505 -13.48 -12.02 -22.17
C VAL A 505 -14.51 -12.47 -21.12
N PRO A 506 -15.54 -13.26 -21.48
CA PRO A 506 -16.53 -13.70 -20.51
C PRO A 506 -15.92 -14.60 -19.42
N LEU A 507 -16.24 -14.32 -18.16
CA LEU A 507 -15.79 -15.10 -17.01
C LEU A 507 -16.86 -16.14 -16.66
N ASN A 508 -16.68 -17.38 -17.12
CA ASN A 508 -17.67 -18.45 -16.94
C ASN A 508 -17.60 -19.03 -15.53
N ASN A 509 -16.40 -19.35 -15.06
CA ASN A 509 -16.15 -19.80 -13.70
C ASN A 509 -14.81 -19.24 -13.22
N VAL A 510 -14.78 -18.62 -12.05
CA VAL A 510 -13.56 -18.11 -11.40
C VAL A 510 -13.41 -18.79 -10.05
N VAL A 511 -12.34 -19.56 -9.89
CA VAL A 511 -11.90 -20.08 -8.58
C VAL A 511 -10.79 -19.16 -8.07
N SER A 512 -11.12 -18.28 -7.15
CA SER A 512 -10.19 -17.33 -6.53
C SER A 512 -9.70 -17.86 -5.17
N VAL A 513 -8.39 -17.79 -4.94
CA VAL A 513 -7.76 -18.13 -3.66
C VAL A 513 -7.09 -16.89 -3.09
N GLU A 514 -7.60 -16.40 -1.98
CA GLU A 514 -7.15 -15.14 -1.37
C GLU A 514 -7.32 -15.18 0.14
N LYS A 515 -6.22 -14.95 0.87
CA LYS A 515 -6.17 -15.10 2.33
C LYS A 515 -6.89 -13.99 3.09
N SER A 516 -6.83 -12.75 2.59
CA SER A 516 -7.49 -11.61 3.22
C SER A 516 -8.99 -11.61 2.93
N GLU A 517 -9.82 -11.67 3.97
CA GLU A 517 -11.27 -11.55 3.83
C GLU A 517 -11.68 -10.23 3.19
N VAL A 518 -10.98 -9.14 3.53
CA VAL A 518 -11.17 -7.82 2.94
C VAL A 518 -11.02 -7.85 1.42
N ASN A 519 -9.99 -8.54 0.92
CA ASN A 519 -9.76 -8.70 -0.52
C ASN A 519 -10.84 -9.55 -1.18
N ARG A 520 -11.24 -10.68 -0.55
CA ARG A 520 -12.36 -11.51 -1.02
C ARG A 520 -13.67 -10.70 -1.12
N ASN A 521 -13.93 -9.84 -0.13
CA ASN A 521 -15.13 -9.01 -0.09
C ASN A 521 -15.10 -7.90 -1.17
N ILE A 522 -13.93 -7.35 -1.52
CA ILE A 522 -13.76 -6.46 -2.69
C ILE A 522 -14.11 -7.21 -3.98
N VAL A 523 -13.52 -8.38 -4.21
CA VAL A 523 -13.75 -9.16 -5.46
C VAL A 523 -15.22 -9.58 -5.58
N ARG A 524 -15.85 -10.02 -4.49
CA ARG A 524 -17.28 -10.34 -4.46
C ARG A 524 -18.15 -9.12 -4.78
N SER A 525 -17.87 -7.97 -4.16
CA SER A 525 -18.60 -6.72 -4.41
C SER A 525 -18.49 -6.32 -5.88
N TRP A 526 -17.30 -6.40 -6.47
CA TRP A 526 -17.07 -6.13 -7.89
C TRP A 526 -17.82 -7.12 -8.81
N TRP A 527 -17.84 -8.41 -8.46
CA TRP A 527 -18.54 -9.46 -9.21
C TRP A 527 -20.06 -9.19 -9.30
N GLU A 528 -20.66 -8.80 -8.16
CA GLU A 528 -22.07 -8.46 -8.07
C GLU A 528 -22.39 -7.14 -8.79
N GLN A 529 -21.57 -6.09 -8.58
CA GLN A 529 -21.73 -4.76 -9.20
C GLN A 529 -21.57 -4.79 -10.74
N THR A 530 -20.74 -5.68 -11.28
CA THR A 530 -20.58 -5.85 -12.73
C THR A 530 -21.57 -6.87 -13.33
N ASN A 531 -22.50 -7.38 -12.51
CA ASN A 531 -23.53 -8.35 -12.90
C ASN A 531 -22.98 -9.57 -13.66
N GLN A 532 -21.85 -10.11 -13.19
CA GLN A 532 -21.26 -11.31 -13.79
C GLN A 532 -22.25 -12.49 -13.76
N ARG A 533 -22.35 -13.20 -14.88
CA ARG A 533 -23.28 -14.34 -15.04
C ARG A 533 -22.65 -15.69 -14.70
N GLY A 534 -21.33 -15.73 -14.57
CA GLY A 534 -20.59 -16.94 -14.20
C GLY A 534 -20.60 -17.22 -12.70
N ASN A 535 -19.87 -18.25 -12.30
CA ASN A 535 -19.72 -18.63 -10.89
C ASN A 535 -18.41 -18.09 -10.32
N LEU A 536 -18.47 -17.41 -9.16
CA LEU A 536 -17.30 -17.05 -8.36
C LEU A 536 -17.21 -17.95 -7.14
N ILE A 537 -16.11 -18.69 -7.02
CA ILE A 537 -15.83 -19.64 -5.94
C ILE A 537 -14.58 -19.16 -5.22
N HIS A 538 -14.70 -18.85 -3.93
CA HIS A 538 -13.56 -18.44 -3.11
C HIS A 538 -13.03 -19.58 -2.24
N PHE A 539 -11.71 -19.63 -2.12
CA PHE A 539 -10.98 -20.29 -1.05
C PHE A 539 -10.09 -19.25 -0.35
N ASP A 540 -9.76 -19.50 0.92
CA ASP A 540 -8.90 -18.65 1.74
C ASP A 540 -7.42 -19.08 1.70
N ASP A 541 -7.14 -20.38 1.65
CA ASP A 541 -5.77 -20.91 1.60
C ASP A 541 -5.51 -21.86 0.40
N VAL A 542 -4.34 -21.72 -0.23
CA VAL A 542 -3.88 -22.56 -1.34
C VAL A 542 -3.65 -24.02 -0.91
N GLN A 543 -3.44 -24.26 0.38
CA GLN A 543 -3.32 -25.60 0.94
C GLN A 543 -4.65 -26.39 0.90
N LEU A 544 -5.81 -25.72 0.81
CA LEU A 544 -7.11 -26.38 0.63
C LEU A 544 -7.32 -26.91 -0.79
N LEU A 545 -6.54 -26.43 -1.77
CA LEU A 545 -6.51 -26.99 -3.12
C LEU A 545 -5.61 -28.23 -3.18
N SER A 546 -6.09 -29.29 -2.53
CA SER A 546 -5.58 -30.64 -2.70
C SER A 546 -5.94 -31.20 -4.08
N ARG A 547 -5.20 -32.21 -4.54
CA ARG A 547 -5.41 -32.85 -5.83
C ARG A 547 -6.84 -33.38 -6.04
N ASP A 548 -7.45 -33.94 -5.00
CA ASP A 548 -8.84 -34.41 -5.05
C ASP A 548 -9.86 -33.27 -5.12
N ARG A 549 -9.55 -32.12 -4.49
CA ARG A 549 -10.38 -30.91 -4.59
C ARG A 549 -10.29 -30.30 -5.98
N LEU A 550 -9.08 -30.20 -6.53
CA LEU A 550 -8.83 -29.77 -7.91
C LEU A 550 -9.53 -30.70 -8.92
N LYS A 551 -9.47 -32.02 -8.73
CA LYS A 551 -10.17 -32.99 -9.59
C LYS A 551 -11.68 -32.76 -9.59
N LYS A 552 -12.29 -32.61 -8.41
CA LYS A 552 -13.73 -32.31 -8.29
C LYS A 552 -14.12 -31.00 -8.97
N LEU A 553 -13.30 -29.95 -8.82
CA LEU A 553 -13.52 -28.66 -9.50
C LEU A 553 -13.41 -28.80 -11.03
N ILE A 554 -12.41 -29.54 -11.53
CA ILE A 554 -12.24 -29.79 -12.97
C ILE A 554 -13.42 -30.60 -13.52
N GLU A 555 -13.88 -31.65 -12.81
CA GLU A 555 -15.05 -32.45 -13.15
C GLU A 555 -16.35 -31.62 -13.15
N SER A 556 -16.51 -30.66 -12.23
CA SER A 556 -17.73 -29.84 -12.13
C SER A 556 -17.75 -28.63 -13.06
N LEU A 557 -16.59 -28.04 -13.37
CA LEU A 557 -16.48 -26.79 -14.15
C LEU A 557 -16.08 -27.02 -15.62
N GLY A 558 -15.55 -28.20 -15.96
CA GLY A 558 -15.05 -28.53 -17.31
C GLY A 558 -13.55 -28.27 -17.52
N GLY A 559 -12.77 -28.07 -16.46
CA GLY A 559 -11.35 -27.71 -16.52
C GLY A 559 -11.08 -26.21 -16.38
N PHE A 560 -9.80 -25.83 -16.48
CA PHE A 560 -9.34 -24.43 -16.38
C PHE A 560 -8.57 -24.04 -17.65
N ASP A 561 -8.94 -22.92 -18.25
CA ASP A 561 -8.27 -22.38 -19.44
C ASP A 561 -7.07 -21.51 -19.04
N LEU A 562 -7.15 -20.84 -17.88
CA LEU A 562 -6.10 -19.99 -17.32
C LEU A 562 -5.86 -20.28 -15.83
N VAL A 563 -4.60 -20.50 -15.45
CA VAL A 563 -4.11 -20.53 -14.06
C VAL A 563 -3.23 -19.29 -13.86
N ILE A 564 -3.70 -18.31 -13.10
CA ILE A 564 -3.00 -17.03 -12.91
C ILE A 564 -2.65 -16.81 -11.44
N GLY A 565 -1.52 -16.18 -11.16
CA GLY A 565 -1.18 -15.75 -9.80
C GLY A 565 -0.03 -14.75 -9.73
N GLY A 566 0.00 -13.97 -8.66
CA GLY A 566 1.09 -13.07 -8.32
C GLY A 566 1.91 -13.60 -7.15
N SER A 567 3.14 -13.13 -7.00
CA SER A 567 3.93 -13.44 -5.81
C SER A 567 3.33 -12.75 -4.57
N PRO A 568 2.88 -13.48 -3.54
CA PRO A 568 2.28 -12.89 -2.34
C PRO A 568 3.31 -12.23 -1.39
N CYS A 569 4.60 -12.26 -1.75
CA CYS A 569 5.70 -11.98 -0.84
C CYS A 569 5.91 -10.48 -0.58
N ASN A 570 5.51 -9.99 0.60
CA ASN A 570 5.90 -8.67 1.08
C ASN A 570 7.42 -8.57 1.30
N ASN A 571 8.09 -9.69 1.59
CA ASN A 571 9.54 -9.75 1.83
C ASN A 571 10.41 -9.64 0.55
N LEU A 572 9.83 -9.68 -0.65
CA LEU A 572 10.57 -9.47 -1.91
C LEU A 572 10.62 -7.99 -2.35
N ALA A 573 9.82 -7.11 -1.73
CA ALA A 573 9.89 -5.67 -1.97
C ALA A 573 11.01 -5.02 -1.12
N GLY A 574 11.92 -4.30 -1.77
CA GLY A 574 13.18 -3.80 -1.17
C GLY A 574 13.10 -2.79 -0.02
N SER A 575 11.90 -2.54 0.54
CA SER A 575 11.71 -1.69 1.72
C SER A 575 11.89 -2.43 3.05
N ASN A 576 11.72 -3.76 3.09
CA ASN A 576 11.89 -4.57 4.30
C ASN A 576 13.35 -5.04 4.43
N ARG A 577 14.21 -4.21 5.02
CA ARG A 577 15.65 -4.51 5.20
C ARG A 577 15.98 -5.69 6.14
N VAL A 578 15.00 -6.25 6.86
CA VAL A 578 15.23 -7.20 7.97
C VAL A 578 15.06 -8.67 7.57
N SER A 579 14.28 -9.00 6.54
CA SER A 579 13.93 -10.38 6.13
C SER A 579 14.21 -10.65 4.65
N ARG A 580 15.49 -10.56 4.24
CA ARG A 580 15.93 -10.90 2.87
C ARG A 580 16.07 -12.42 2.65
N ASP A 581 15.09 -13.19 3.09
CA ASP A 581 15.12 -14.67 3.18
C ASP A 581 14.84 -15.38 1.83
N GLY A 582 15.35 -14.82 0.73
CA GLY A 582 15.36 -15.41 -0.61
C GLY A 582 14.10 -16.18 -1.00
N LEU A 583 14.27 -17.46 -1.33
CA LEU A 583 13.17 -18.43 -1.50
C LEU A 583 13.03 -19.38 -0.30
N GLU A 584 13.65 -19.07 0.84
CA GLU A 584 13.71 -19.92 2.03
C GLU A 584 12.77 -19.43 3.15
N GLY A 585 12.29 -18.18 3.09
CA GLY A 585 11.31 -17.62 4.02
C GLY A 585 9.89 -18.19 3.87
N LYS A 586 9.07 -18.02 4.92
CA LYS A 586 7.69 -18.57 5.02
C LYS A 586 6.72 -18.11 3.92
N GLU A 587 6.95 -16.97 3.27
CA GLU A 587 6.14 -16.51 2.11
C GLU A 587 6.57 -17.19 0.80
N SER A 588 7.82 -17.64 0.70
CA SER A 588 8.40 -18.21 -0.53
C SER A 588 7.99 -19.68 -0.77
N SER A 589 7.47 -20.37 0.24
CA SER A 589 6.77 -21.66 0.09
C SER A 589 5.57 -21.56 -0.86
N LEU A 590 4.90 -20.41 -0.89
CA LEU A 590 3.67 -20.18 -1.67
C LEU A 590 3.92 -20.22 -3.19
N PHE A 591 5.15 -19.94 -3.63
CA PHE A 591 5.54 -20.20 -5.03
C PHE A 591 5.51 -21.70 -5.36
N PHE A 592 5.99 -22.56 -4.45
CA PHE A 592 5.94 -24.01 -4.66
C PHE A 592 4.51 -24.55 -4.60
N ASP A 593 3.62 -23.93 -3.81
CA ASP A 593 2.17 -24.23 -3.88
C ASP A 593 1.56 -23.84 -5.23
N TYR A 594 1.93 -22.70 -5.82
CA TYR A 594 1.52 -22.34 -7.19
C TYR A 594 1.97 -23.39 -8.21
N VAL A 595 3.25 -23.80 -8.18
CA VAL A 595 3.81 -24.83 -9.07
C VAL A 595 3.09 -26.16 -8.89
N ARG A 596 2.92 -26.61 -7.63
CA ARG A 596 2.17 -27.83 -7.26
C ARG A 596 0.77 -27.83 -7.85
N ILE A 597 0.02 -26.75 -7.67
CA ILE A 597 -1.36 -26.63 -8.16
C ILE A 597 -1.40 -26.61 -9.69
N LEU A 598 -0.48 -25.89 -10.35
CA LEU A 598 -0.37 -25.85 -11.81
C LEU A 598 -0.08 -27.24 -12.41
N ASP A 599 0.88 -27.97 -11.83
CA ASP A 599 1.22 -29.32 -12.26
C ASP A 599 0.08 -30.32 -11.99
N ASP A 600 -0.63 -30.22 -10.86
CA ASP A 600 -1.80 -31.05 -10.58
C ASP A 600 -2.95 -30.77 -11.57
N VAL A 601 -3.27 -29.50 -11.85
CA VAL A 601 -4.29 -29.12 -12.84
C VAL A 601 -3.93 -29.67 -14.22
N LYS A 602 -2.68 -29.47 -14.67
CA LYS A 602 -2.18 -30.05 -15.92
C LYS A 602 -2.29 -31.57 -15.95
N SER A 603 -1.86 -32.24 -14.88
CA SER A 603 -1.87 -33.71 -14.75
C SER A 603 -3.27 -34.30 -14.76
N ILE A 604 -4.27 -33.58 -14.25
CA ILE A 604 -5.68 -33.99 -14.28
C ILE A 604 -6.27 -33.73 -15.68
N MET A 605 -6.08 -32.52 -16.23
CA MET A 605 -6.61 -32.17 -17.54
C MET A 605 -6.02 -33.01 -18.69
N SER A 606 -4.75 -33.42 -18.59
CA SER A 606 -4.11 -34.32 -19.56
C SER A 606 -4.59 -35.77 -19.50
N ARG A 607 -5.44 -36.13 -18.53
CA ARG A 607 -6.09 -37.46 -18.39
C ARG A 607 -7.56 -37.45 -18.78
N HIS A 608 -8.10 -36.29 -19.14
CA HIS A 608 -9.49 -36.09 -19.57
C HIS A 608 -9.58 -35.57 -21.02
N ARG A 609 -8.44 -35.55 -21.72
CA ARG A 609 -8.28 -35.44 -23.17
C ARG A 609 -7.84 -36.81 -23.70
#